data_AF-A0A496T9Y8-F1
#
_entry.id   AF-A0A496T9Y8-F1
#
_cell.length_a   1.000
_cell.length_b   1.000
_cell.length_c   1.000
_cell.angle_alpha   90.00
_cell.angle_beta   90.00
_cell.angle_gamma   90.00
#
_symmetry.space_group_name_H-M   'P 1'
#
loop_
_entity.id
_entity.type
_entity.pdbx_description
1 polymer ?
#
loop_
_entity_poly.entity_id
_entity_poly.type
_entity_poly.pdbx_seq_one_letter_code
_entity_poly.pdbx_strand_id
1 'polypeptide(L)'
;MLKQHTSKFSGVTWRSVLVGTIAVIILSISSPYVNYALRGSYVTANYLPLGVVFLFFVLVGGVNVLLKYIRAEWAFTSSELVTIFVMLIVSAAIPTNALTGLLVSTLAAPFYYATPENRWAEFLDPYIPKWMAPRDPEAIRQFWEGLSPGASIPWNAWLLPLAMWLSFAAVLIFVCLCVVVILRKQWVEKERLTFPLAQVPFEMMREEPGPKPKWPALMKNSLFWIGFAIPAFILSWNCLSEFYPFFGKIATTGSAQILPAGHSLSIRLYFPIIGYAYLINLDVSLS
;
A
#
# COMPACT_ATOMS: atom_id res chain seq x y z
N MET A 1 -32.21 -0.31 28.22
CA MET A 1 -30.89 0.30 28.49
C MET A 1 -29.88 -0.80 28.80
N LEU A 2 -29.23 -1.35 27.78
CA LEU A 2 -28.16 -2.34 27.96
C LEU A 2 -26.84 -1.58 28.12
N LYS A 3 -26.28 -1.58 29.34
CA LYS A 3 -24.91 -1.13 29.60
C LYS A 3 -23.96 -2.02 28.80
N GLN A 4 -23.47 -1.52 27.67
CA GLN A 4 -22.29 -2.10 27.03
C GLN A 4 -21.12 -1.90 27.99
N HIS A 5 -20.65 -2.99 28.59
CA HIS A 5 -19.34 -3.04 29.22
C HIS A 5 -18.30 -2.86 28.11
N THR A 6 -17.92 -1.62 27.83
CA THR A 6 -16.71 -1.29 27.06
C THR A 6 -15.51 -1.64 27.94
N SER A 7 -15.16 -2.92 28.00
CA SER A 7 -13.83 -3.30 28.46
C SER A 7 -12.82 -2.56 27.58
N LYS A 8 -11.99 -1.71 28.19
CA LYS A 8 -10.91 -0.97 27.54
C LYS A 8 -9.82 -1.97 27.14
N PHE A 9 -10.03 -2.78 26.11
CA PHE A 9 -8.92 -3.39 25.40
C PHE A 9 -8.28 -2.29 24.55
N SER A 10 -7.24 -1.66 25.09
CA SER A 10 -6.38 -0.79 24.27
C SER A 10 -5.68 -1.69 23.26
N GLY A 11 -6.15 -1.69 22.02
CA GLY A 11 -5.48 -2.35 20.90
C GLY A 11 -4.09 -1.78 20.61
N VAL A 12 -3.82 -0.57 21.11
CA VAL A 12 -2.51 0.06 21.07
C VAL A 12 -1.69 -0.46 22.24
N THR A 13 -0.91 -1.50 22.00
CA THR A 13 0.10 -2.01 22.92
C THR A 13 1.49 -1.67 22.38
N TRP A 14 2.52 -1.69 23.23
CA TRP A 14 3.89 -1.47 22.74
C TRP A 14 4.29 -2.51 21.70
N ARG A 15 3.79 -3.74 21.82
CA ARG A 15 4.04 -4.86 20.90
C ARG A 15 3.43 -4.60 19.53
N SER A 16 2.17 -4.16 19.49
CA SER A 16 1.50 -3.83 18.22
C SER A 16 2.17 -2.64 17.53
N VAL A 17 2.60 -1.63 18.29
CA VAL A 17 3.35 -0.49 17.76
C VAL A 17 4.69 -0.95 17.19
N LEU A 18 5.47 -1.73 17.94
CA LEU A 18 6.78 -2.21 17.45
C LEU A 18 6.66 -3.03 16.16
N VAL A 19 5.77 -4.02 16.15
CA VAL A 19 5.56 -4.89 14.98
C VAL A 19 5.00 -4.11 13.81
N GLY A 20 4.06 -3.20 14.07
CA GLY A 20 3.54 -2.28 13.06
C GLY A 20 4.64 -1.40 12.47
N THR A 21 5.51 -0.82 13.28
CA THR A 21 6.65 -0.01 12.82
C THR A 21 7.60 -0.83 11.95
N ILE A 22 7.95 -2.05 12.36
CA ILE A 22 8.79 -2.94 11.55
C ILE A 22 8.13 -3.22 10.19
N ALA A 23 6.84 -3.55 10.19
CA ALA A 23 6.10 -3.86 8.97
C ALA A 23 5.99 -2.62 8.04
N VAL A 24 5.79 -1.43 8.62
CA VAL A 24 5.81 -0.14 7.92
C VAL A 24 7.17 0.15 7.29
N ILE A 25 8.27 -0.08 8.01
CA ILE A 25 9.63 0.08 7.47
C ILE A 25 9.86 -0.86 6.29
N ILE A 26 9.52 -2.14 6.44
CA ILE A 26 9.63 -3.14 5.38
C ILE A 26 8.86 -2.69 4.14
N LEU A 27 7.59 -2.26 4.31
CA LEU A 27 6.76 -1.80 3.21
C LEU A 27 7.33 -0.53 2.55
N SER A 28 7.83 0.41 3.36
CA SER A 28 8.32 1.71 2.89
C SER A 28 9.67 1.62 2.16
N ILE A 29 10.48 0.59 2.46
CA ILE A 29 11.73 0.31 1.73
C ILE A 29 11.45 -0.54 0.49
N SER A 30 10.69 -1.62 0.65
CA SER A 30 10.43 -2.56 -0.45
C SER A 30 9.64 -1.93 -1.59
N SER A 31 8.66 -1.07 -1.28
CA SER A 31 7.79 -0.49 -2.30
C SER A 31 8.54 0.38 -3.33
N PRO A 32 9.31 1.42 -2.95
CA PRO A 32 10.09 2.20 -3.91
C PRO A 32 11.19 1.37 -4.57
N TYR A 33 11.79 0.40 -3.87
CA TYR A 33 12.80 -0.48 -4.47
C TYR A 33 12.22 -1.34 -5.60
N VAL A 34 11.09 -2.00 -5.35
CA VAL A 34 10.40 -2.81 -6.38
C VAL A 34 9.97 -1.92 -7.54
N ASN A 35 9.48 -0.72 -7.26
CA ASN A 35 8.91 0.15 -8.26
C ASN A 35 9.96 0.84 -9.15
N TYR A 36 11.00 1.42 -8.53
CA TYR A 36 11.99 2.23 -9.24
C TYR A 36 13.25 1.45 -9.63
N ALA A 37 13.71 0.49 -8.81
CA ALA A 37 14.91 -0.29 -9.11
C ALA A 37 14.61 -1.55 -9.93
N LEU A 38 13.62 -2.35 -9.49
CA LEU A 38 13.26 -3.58 -10.18
C LEU A 38 12.31 -3.36 -11.37
N ARG A 39 11.76 -2.14 -11.53
CA ARG A 39 10.69 -1.83 -12.51
C ARG A 39 9.53 -2.82 -12.42
N GLY A 40 9.31 -3.35 -11.22
CA GLY A 40 8.32 -4.36 -10.94
C GLY A 40 6.91 -3.79 -10.88
N SER A 41 5.94 -4.66 -10.57
CA SER A 41 4.56 -4.22 -10.37
C SER A 41 4.43 -3.35 -9.12
N TYR A 42 3.54 -2.35 -9.18
CA TYR A 42 3.26 -1.46 -8.05
C TYR A 42 2.67 -2.21 -6.86
N VAL A 43 3.50 -2.56 -5.87
CA VAL A 43 3.12 -3.35 -4.69
C VAL A 43 2.18 -2.60 -3.75
N THR A 44 2.28 -1.27 -3.69
CA THR A 44 1.41 -0.42 -2.88
C THR A 44 0.37 0.37 -3.67
N ALA A 45 0.24 0.14 -4.98
CA ALA A 45 -0.85 0.75 -5.74
C ALA A 45 -2.18 0.04 -5.44
N ASN A 46 -3.28 0.73 -5.72
CA ASN A 46 -4.69 0.36 -5.52
C ASN A 46 -5.27 0.66 -4.13
N TYR A 47 -6.61 0.74 -4.06
CA TYR A 47 -7.39 1.06 -2.86
C TYR A 47 -7.21 0.07 -1.71
N LEU A 48 -6.89 -1.20 -2.02
CA LEU A 48 -6.40 -2.19 -1.06
C LEU A 48 -4.98 -2.62 -1.48
N PRO A 49 -3.94 -1.97 -0.94
CA PRO A 49 -2.57 -2.23 -1.35
C PRO A 49 -2.19 -3.69 -1.14
N LEU A 50 -1.77 -4.37 -2.20
CA LEU A 50 -1.45 -5.81 -2.15
C LEU A 50 -0.33 -6.13 -1.17
N GLY A 51 0.68 -5.27 -1.09
CA GLY A 51 1.76 -5.42 -0.11
C GLY A 51 1.25 -5.41 1.33
N VAL A 52 0.23 -4.59 1.64
CA VAL A 52 -0.38 -4.55 2.97
C VAL A 52 -1.12 -5.85 3.26
N VAL A 53 -1.96 -6.31 2.31
CA VAL A 53 -2.72 -7.55 2.46
C VAL A 53 -1.78 -8.75 2.62
N PHE A 54 -0.70 -8.80 1.83
CA PHE A 54 0.28 -9.88 1.90
C PHE A 54 1.06 -9.87 3.22
N LEU A 55 1.59 -8.73 3.65
CA LEU A 55 2.29 -8.63 4.94
C LEU A 55 1.36 -8.98 6.10
N PHE A 56 0.11 -8.54 6.04
CA PHE A 56 -0.89 -8.87 7.05
C PHE A 56 -1.26 -10.36 7.04
N PHE A 57 -1.38 -10.97 5.85
CA PHE A 57 -1.58 -12.41 5.71
C PHE A 57 -0.43 -13.22 6.33
N VAL A 58 0.83 -12.83 6.08
CA VAL A 58 2.01 -13.48 6.67
C VAL A 58 2.05 -13.28 8.19
N LEU A 59 1.70 -12.08 8.67
CA LEU A 59 1.63 -11.79 10.09
C LEU A 59 0.57 -12.64 10.80
N VAL A 60 -0.64 -12.73 10.25
CA VAL A 60 -1.76 -13.43 10.90
C VAL A 60 -1.64 -14.94 10.72
N GLY A 61 -1.35 -15.42 9.51
CA GLY A 61 -1.30 -16.85 9.19
C GLY A 61 0.02 -17.55 9.45
N GLY A 62 1.12 -16.80 9.41
CA GLY A 62 2.45 -17.32 9.71
C GLY A 62 2.84 -17.01 11.15
N VAL A 63 3.11 -15.74 11.43
CA VAL A 63 3.70 -15.31 12.70
C VAL A 63 2.76 -15.55 13.87
N ASN A 64 1.50 -15.10 13.80
CA ASN A 64 0.55 -15.22 14.90
C ASN A 64 0.17 -16.68 15.18
N VAL A 65 -0.03 -17.49 14.13
CA VAL A 65 -0.24 -18.94 14.25
C VAL A 65 0.96 -19.59 14.93
N LEU A 66 2.18 -19.32 14.48
CA LEU A 66 3.41 -19.86 15.08
C LEU A 66 3.53 -19.50 16.57
N LEU A 67 3.24 -18.23 16.91
CA LEU A 67 3.21 -17.78 18.31
C LEU A 67 2.19 -18.56 19.13
N LYS A 68 0.99 -18.83 18.60
CA LYS A 68 -0.01 -19.68 19.27
C LYS A 68 0.45 -21.12 19.49
N TYR A 69 1.26 -21.67 18.60
CA TYR A 69 1.86 -23.01 18.79
C TYR A 69 2.94 -23.02 19.86
N ILE A 70 3.75 -21.96 19.96
CA ILE A 70 4.82 -21.82 20.95
C ILE A 70 4.21 -21.51 22.33
N ARG A 71 3.50 -20.38 22.45
CA ARG A 71 2.81 -19.91 23.66
C ARG A 71 1.62 -19.03 23.28
N ALA A 72 0.41 -19.49 23.57
CA ALA A 72 -0.83 -18.77 23.25
C ALA A 72 -0.87 -17.32 23.77
N GLU A 73 -0.22 -17.02 24.89
CA GLU A 73 -0.11 -15.67 25.47
C GLU A 73 0.72 -14.70 24.62
N TRP A 74 1.60 -15.22 23.75
CA TRP A 74 2.37 -14.41 22.82
C TRP A 74 1.61 -14.10 21.54
N ALA A 75 0.46 -14.73 21.31
CA ALA A 75 -0.38 -14.38 20.18
C ALA A 75 -0.86 -12.93 20.29
N PHE A 76 -0.99 -12.26 19.16
CA PHE A 76 -1.59 -10.95 19.07
C PHE A 76 -3.10 -11.06 19.24
N THR A 77 -3.65 -10.14 20.00
CA THR A 77 -5.10 -9.94 20.11
C THR A 77 -5.66 -9.32 18.82
N SER A 78 -6.97 -9.50 18.58
CA SER A 78 -7.63 -8.89 17.42
C SER A 78 -7.45 -7.37 17.38
N SER A 79 -7.46 -6.70 18.52
CA SER A 79 -7.27 -5.24 18.61
C SER A 79 -5.83 -4.79 18.27
N GLU A 80 -4.82 -5.59 18.63
CA GLU A 80 -3.44 -5.36 18.23
C GLU A 80 -3.23 -5.56 16.73
N LEU A 81 -3.83 -6.62 16.16
CA LEU A 81 -3.78 -6.89 14.72
C LEU A 81 -4.48 -5.78 13.91
N VAL A 82 -5.63 -5.29 14.36
CA VAL A 82 -6.31 -4.13 13.74
C VAL A 82 -5.39 -2.90 13.76
N THR A 83 -4.70 -2.64 14.88
CA THR A 83 -3.77 -1.52 14.99
C THR A 83 -2.63 -1.64 13.98
N ILE A 84 -2.01 -2.82 13.87
CA ILE A 84 -0.93 -3.08 12.89
C ILE A 84 -1.45 -2.90 11.46
N PHE A 85 -2.65 -3.39 11.15
CA PHE A 85 -3.25 -3.24 9.84
C PHE A 85 -3.51 -1.78 9.46
N VAL A 86 -4.03 -0.98 10.40
CA VAL A 86 -4.24 0.47 10.20
C VAL A 86 -2.91 1.16 9.93
N MET A 87 -1.85 0.85 10.69
CA MET A 87 -0.51 1.39 10.44
C MET A 87 -0.01 1.07 9.03
N LEU A 88 -0.21 -0.16 8.56
CA LEU A 88 0.18 -0.59 7.21
C LEU A 88 -0.60 0.12 6.10
N ILE A 89 -1.93 0.22 6.20
CA ILE A 89 -2.74 0.92 5.20
C ILE A 89 -2.33 2.38 5.08
N VAL A 90 -2.18 3.07 6.21
CA VAL A 90 -1.80 4.50 6.21
C VAL A 90 -0.41 4.66 5.60
N SER A 91 0.53 3.76 5.93
CA SER A 91 1.87 3.78 5.37
C SER A 91 1.89 3.53 3.87
N ALA A 92 1.04 2.67 3.31
CA ALA A 92 1.10 2.29 1.91
C ALA A 92 0.92 3.47 0.93
N ALA A 93 0.22 4.53 1.35
CA ALA A 93 -0.05 5.72 0.55
C ALA A 93 1.15 6.68 0.39
N ILE A 94 2.21 6.53 1.20
CA ILE A 94 3.30 7.52 1.29
C ILE A 94 4.49 7.21 0.33
N PRO A 95 5.05 5.98 0.28
CA PRO A 95 6.37 5.74 -0.31
C PRO A 95 6.47 5.87 -1.83
N THR A 96 5.35 5.75 -2.56
CA THR A 96 5.35 5.66 -4.03
C THR A 96 4.60 6.82 -4.68
N ASN A 97 3.86 6.57 -5.76
CA ASN A 97 3.31 7.61 -6.64
C ASN A 97 2.24 8.49 -5.99
N ALA A 98 1.66 8.08 -4.87
CA ALA A 98 0.63 8.86 -4.20
C ALA A 98 1.19 10.08 -3.44
N LEU A 99 2.45 10.04 -3.01
CA LEU A 99 3.11 11.20 -2.39
C LEU A 99 4.58 11.29 -2.79
N THR A 100 5.47 10.52 -2.16
CA THR A 100 6.92 10.76 -2.24
C THR A 100 7.45 10.72 -3.67
N GLY A 101 7.08 9.70 -4.45
CA GLY A 101 7.58 9.53 -5.82
C GLY A 101 7.16 10.66 -6.75
N LEU A 102 5.88 11.04 -6.70
CA LEU A 102 5.33 12.12 -7.51
C LEU A 102 5.82 13.47 -7.03
N LEU A 103 5.81 13.70 -5.73
CA LEU A 103 6.22 14.95 -5.12
C LEU A 103 7.68 15.26 -5.47
N VAL A 104 8.63 14.40 -5.09
CA VAL A 104 10.06 14.66 -5.24
C VAL A 104 10.45 14.87 -6.71
N SER A 105 9.87 14.07 -7.62
CA SER A 105 10.09 14.26 -9.07
C SER A 105 9.50 15.57 -9.59
N THR A 106 8.29 15.95 -9.15
CA THR A 106 7.64 17.21 -9.54
C THR A 106 8.38 18.44 -9.02
N LEU A 107 9.02 18.36 -7.85
CA LEU A 107 9.81 19.48 -7.31
C LEU A 107 11.05 19.77 -8.17
N ALA A 108 11.69 18.73 -8.71
CA ALA A 108 12.91 18.86 -9.50
C ALA A 108 12.63 19.07 -11.01
N ALA A 109 11.50 18.60 -11.52
CA ALA A 109 11.18 18.59 -12.94
C ALA A 109 11.26 19.96 -13.65
N PRO A 110 10.73 21.08 -13.07
CA PRO A 110 10.78 22.37 -13.73
C PRO A 110 12.21 22.87 -14.00
N PHE A 111 13.17 22.46 -13.19
CA PHE A 111 14.57 22.87 -13.29
C PHE A 111 15.37 21.93 -14.20
N TYR A 112 15.13 20.63 -14.09
CA TYR A 112 15.85 19.63 -14.89
C TYR A 112 15.43 19.63 -16.36
N TYR A 113 14.12 19.81 -16.62
CA TYR A 113 13.56 19.81 -17.98
C TYR A 113 13.43 21.22 -18.58
N ALA A 114 14.02 22.25 -17.98
CA ALA A 114 14.01 23.59 -18.55
C ALA A 114 14.81 23.61 -19.86
N THR A 115 14.19 24.06 -20.96
CA THR A 115 14.84 24.24 -22.26
C THR A 115 14.58 25.64 -22.80
N PRO A 116 15.40 26.14 -23.74
CA PRO A 116 15.14 27.42 -24.39
C PRO A 116 13.78 27.51 -25.09
N GLU A 117 13.24 26.37 -25.57
CA GLU A 117 11.96 26.31 -26.26
C GLU A 117 10.77 26.43 -25.30
N ASN A 118 10.84 25.78 -24.13
CA ASN A 118 9.77 25.86 -23.13
C ASN A 118 9.86 27.11 -22.25
N ARG A 119 11.03 27.75 -22.18
CA ARG A 119 11.31 28.98 -21.41
C ARG A 119 10.92 28.88 -19.94
N TRP A 120 10.95 27.68 -19.36
CA TRP A 120 10.57 27.46 -17.96
C TRP A 120 11.47 28.21 -16.98
N ALA A 121 12.75 28.38 -17.30
CA ALA A 121 13.67 29.19 -16.51
C ALA A 121 13.25 30.67 -16.42
N GLU A 122 12.57 31.20 -17.45
CA GLU A 122 12.10 32.59 -17.46
C GLU A 122 10.71 32.73 -16.83
N PHE A 123 9.80 31.80 -17.12
CA PHE A 123 8.39 31.93 -16.74
C PHE A 123 8.02 31.22 -15.43
N LEU A 124 8.71 30.15 -15.03
CA LEU A 124 8.38 29.38 -13.83
C LEU A 124 9.33 29.65 -12.67
N ASP A 125 10.65 29.71 -12.93
CA ASP A 125 11.66 29.88 -11.87
C ASP A 125 11.40 31.08 -10.94
N PRO A 126 10.99 32.28 -11.43
CA PRO A 126 10.75 33.43 -10.57
C PRO A 126 9.63 33.22 -9.55
N TYR A 127 8.69 32.32 -9.82
CA TYR A 127 7.52 32.07 -8.99
C TYR A 127 7.67 30.83 -8.08
N ILE A 128 8.77 30.07 -8.20
CA ILE A 128 9.02 28.90 -7.38
C ILE A 128 9.88 29.32 -6.17
N PRO A 129 9.33 29.57 -4.97
CA PRO A 129 10.17 29.99 -3.86
C PRO A 129 11.16 28.89 -3.42
N LYS A 130 12.27 29.30 -2.80
CA LYS A 130 13.37 28.39 -2.38
C LYS A 130 12.94 27.31 -1.38
N TRP A 131 11.84 27.54 -0.65
CA TRP A 131 11.30 26.56 0.29
C TRP A 131 10.46 25.49 -0.40
N MET A 132 10.05 25.67 -1.65
CA MET A 132 9.15 24.76 -2.36
C MET A 132 9.91 23.68 -3.12
N ALA A 133 11.10 23.98 -3.64
CA ALA A 133 11.88 23.07 -4.47
C ALA A 133 13.40 23.27 -4.27
N PRO A 134 14.22 22.23 -4.49
CA PRO A 134 15.68 22.35 -4.43
C PRO A 134 16.17 23.37 -5.47
N ARG A 135 17.25 24.09 -5.15
CA ARG A 135 17.85 25.11 -6.04
C ARG A 135 19.24 24.77 -6.55
N ASP A 136 19.85 23.71 -6.03
CA ASP A 136 21.18 23.26 -6.45
C ASP A 136 21.06 22.44 -7.74
N PRO A 137 21.60 22.91 -8.88
CA PRO A 137 21.51 22.21 -10.15
C PRO A 137 22.15 20.83 -10.12
N GLU A 138 23.23 20.65 -9.35
CA GLU A 138 23.93 19.37 -9.26
C GLU A 138 23.11 18.37 -8.44
N ALA A 139 22.48 18.80 -7.35
CA ALA A 139 21.56 17.96 -6.58
C ALA A 139 20.34 17.51 -7.40
N ILE A 140 19.84 18.40 -8.28
CA ILE A 140 18.73 18.10 -9.19
C ILE A 140 19.18 17.12 -10.28
N ARG A 141 20.35 17.32 -10.87
CA ARG A 141 20.93 16.42 -11.86
C ARG A 141 21.17 15.02 -11.29
N GLN A 142 21.79 14.93 -10.12
CA GLN A 142 22.06 13.66 -9.42
C GLN A 142 20.79 12.89 -9.05
N PHE A 143 19.67 13.57 -8.82
CA PHE A 143 18.38 12.91 -8.58
C PHE A 143 17.88 12.16 -9.82
N TRP A 144 18.04 12.73 -11.01
CA TRP A 144 17.57 12.13 -12.28
C TRP A 144 18.57 11.18 -12.92
N GLU A 145 19.85 11.56 -12.94
CA GLU A 145 20.92 10.80 -13.59
C GLU A 145 21.55 9.73 -12.68
N GLY A 146 21.28 9.82 -11.37
CA GLY A 146 21.87 8.97 -10.36
C GLY A 146 23.13 9.58 -9.73
N LEU A 147 23.42 9.13 -8.51
CA LEU A 147 24.63 9.52 -7.77
C LEU A 147 25.86 8.77 -8.28
N SER A 148 27.00 9.45 -8.35
CA SER A 148 28.29 8.79 -8.61
C SER A 148 28.62 7.76 -7.52
N PRO A 149 29.33 6.66 -7.83
CA PRO A 149 29.69 5.66 -6.84
C PRO A 149 30.45 6.27 -5.65
N GLY A 150 29.94 6.06 -4.44
CA GLY A 150 30.54 6.58 -3.20
C GLY A 150 30.21 8.05 -2.87
N ALA A 151 29.46 8.76 -3.73
CA ALA A 151 28.97 10.09 -3.41
C ALA A 151 27.87 10.03 -2.33
N SER A 152 27.84 11.04 -1.46
CA SER A 152 26.79 11.20 -0.46
C SER A 152 25.60 11.96 -1.03
N ILE A 153 24.40 11.64 -0.54
CA ILE A 153 23.16 12.34 -0.94
C ILE A 153 23.26 13.82 -0.49
N PRO A 154 23.03 14.80 -1.37
CA PRO A 154 23.11 16.23 -1.05
C PRO A 154 21.89 16.70 -0.23
N TRP A 155 21.75 16.20 0.99
CA TRP A 155 20.60 16.47 1.86
C TRP A 155 20.33 17.96 2.09
N ASN A 156 21.36 18.80 2.12
CA ASN A 156 21.23 20.24 2.33
C ASN A 156 20.33 20.92 1.29
N ALA A 157 20.36 20.47 0.04
CA ALA A 157 19.51 21.01 -1.02
C ALA A 157 18.03 20.61 -0.88
N TRP A 158 17.78 19.48 -0.22
CA TRP A 158 16.46 18.86 -0.14
C TRP A 158 15.76 19.04 1.21
N LEU A 159 16.52 19.26 2.30
CA LEU A 159 15.99 19.25 3.66
C LEU A 159 14.87 20.28 3.85
N LEU A 160 15.06 21.51 3.38
CA LEU A 160 14.06 22.58 3.50
C LEU A 160 12.80 22.28 2.68
N PRO A 161 12.88 21.98 1.36
CA PRO A 161 11.72 21.57 0.58
C PRO A 161 10.97 20.39 1.20
N LEU A 162 11.68 19.32 1.55
CA LEU A 162 11.06 18.13 2.12
C LEU A 162 10.40 18.41 3.46
N ALA A 163 11.02 19.19 4.34
CA ALA A 163 10.43 19.56 5.63
C ALA A 163 9.12 20.33 5.47
N MET A 164 9.06 21.29 4.54
CA MET A 164 7.85 22.08 4.27
C MET A 164 6.73 21.19 3.72
N TRP A 165 7.02 20.36 2.72
CA TRP A 165 6.01 19.47 2.14
C TRP A 165 5.56 18.36 3.09
N LEU A 166 6.45 17.81 3.92
CA LEU A 166 6.08 16.84 4.95
C LEU A 166 5.21 17.48 6.04
N SER A 167 5.49 18.72 6.42
CA SER A 167 4.65 19.46 7.37
C SER A 167 3.25 19.70 6.80
N PHE A 168 3.15 20.09 5.53
CA PHE A 168 1.88 20.24 4.83
C PHE A 168 1.12 18.91 4.75
N ALA A 169 1.80 17.82 4.37
CA ALA A 169 1.20 16.49 4.30
C ALA A 169 0.69 16.01 5.68
N ALA A 170 1.44 16.27 6.76
CA ALA A 170 1.02 15.94 8.11
C ALA A 170 -0.26 16.69 8.52
N VAL A 171 -0.34 18.00 8.23
CA VAL A 171 -1.55 18.80 8.48
C VAL A 171 -2.72 18.30 7.64
N LEU A 172 -2.49 17.98 6.36
CA LEU A 172 -3.54 17.47 5.48
C LEU A 172 -4.09 16.13 5.98
N ILE A 173 -3.22 15.19 6.36
CA ILE A 173 -3.62 13.91 6.95
C ILE A 173 -4.40 14.13 8.24
N PHE A 174 -3.96 15.06 9.09
CA PHE A 174 -4.66 15.41 10.32
C PHE A 174 -6.08 15.93 10.04
N VAL A 175 -6.25 16.84 9.09
CA VAL A 175 -7.57 17.34 8.68
C VAL A 175 -8.44 16.21 8.12
N CYS A 176 -7.90 15.34 7.28
CA CYS A 176 -8.61 14.17 6.77
C CYS A 176 -9.09 13.27 7.92
N LEU A 177 -8.24 13.03 8.93
CA LEU A 177 -8.63 12.27 10.13
C LEU A 177 -9.74 12.97 10.91
N CYS A 178 -9.68 14.29 11.08
CA CYS A 178 -10.76 15.07 11.71
C CYS A 178 -12.09 14.92 10.96
N VAL A 179 -12.07 15.02 9.62
CA VAL A 179 -13.26 14.84 8.78
C VAL A 179 -13.83 13.43 8.95
N VAL A 180 -12.98 12.40 8.91
CA VAL A 180 -13.40 11.01 9.15
C VAL A 180 -14.03 10.85 10.53
N VAL A 181 -13.47 11.47 11.58
CA VAL A 181 -14.05 11.41 12.94
C VAL A 181 -15.44 12.06 13.00
N ILE A 182 -15.63 13.21 12.34
CA ILE A 182 -16.92 13.91 12.28
C ILE A 182 -17.95 13.05 11.52
N LEU A 183 -17.57 12.53 10.35
CA LEU A 183 -18.47 11.78 9.47
C LEU A 183 -18.70 10.34 9.94
N ARG A 184 -17.81 9.78 10.78
CA ARG A 184 -17.90 8.40 11.29
C ARG A 184 -19.28 8.09 11.86
N LYS A 185 -19.84 8.98 12.67
CA LYS A 185 -21.14 8.74 13.30
C LYS A 185 -22.27 8.67 12.26
N GLN A 186 -22.23 9.58 11.28
CA GLN A 186 -23.20 9.63 10.19
C GLN A 186 -23.13 8.36 9.32
N TRP A 187 -21.94 7.99 8.86
CA TRP A 187 -21.73 6.82 8.01
C TRP A 187 -22.06 5.50 8.70
N VAL A 188 -21.68 5.34 9.97
CA VAL A 188 -21.86 4.07 10.70
C VAL A 188 -23.28 3.93 11.23
N GLU A 189 -23.84 4.95 11.89
CA GLU A 189 -25.11 4.81 12.61
C GLU A 189 -26.32 5.09 11.71
N LYS A 190 -26.25 6.10 10.84
CA LYS A 190 -27.39 6.52 10.03
C LYS A 190 -27.40 5.88 8.65
N GLU A 191 -26.29 5.96 7.94
CA GLU A 191 -26.18 5.44 6.56
C GLU A 191 -25.83 3.96 6.52
N ARG A 192 -25.34 3.40 7.64
CA ARG A 192 -24.93 2.00 7.78
C ARG A 192 -24.05 1.55 6.61
N LEU A 193 -23.12 2.42 6.22
CA LEU A 193 -22.24 2.18 5.11
C LEU A 193 -21.47 0.88 5.37
N THR A 194 -21.54 -0.05 4.42
CA THR A 194 -20.69 -1.22 4.45
C THR A 194 -19.25 -0.77 4.18
N PHE A 195 -18.29 -1.35 4.90
CA PHE A 195 -16.86 -1.10 4.67
C PHE A 195 -16.20 -2.34 4.05
N PRO A 196 -16.43 -2.64 2.76
CA PRO A 196 -15.85 -3.79 2.06
C PRO A 196 -14.34 -3.98 2.27
N LEU A 197 -13.57 -2.89 2.23
CA LEU A 197 -12.11 -2.94 2.43
C LEU A 197 -11.72 -3.42 3.84
N ALA A 198 -12.55 -3.17 4.85
CA ALA A 198 -12.33 -3.65 6.20
C ALA A 198 -12.72 -5.12 6.38
N GLN A 199 -13.53 -5.70 5.48
CA GLN A 199 -13.94 -7.11 5.59
C GLN A 199 -12.74 -8.06 5.40
N VAL A 200 -11.82 -7.72 4.50
CA VAL A 200 -10.62 -8.54 4.22
C VAL A 200 -9.79 -8.82 5.47
N PRO A 201 -9.30 -7.82 6.22
CA PRO A 201 -8.54 -8.09 7.45
C PRO A 201 -9.41 -8.76 8.52
N PHE A 202 -10.71 -8.43 8.61
CA PHE A 202 -11.59 -9.09 9.59
C PHE A 202 -11.75 -10.58 9.33
N GLU A 203 -11.94 -10.98 8.07
CA GLU A 203 -12.01 -12.40 7.70
C GLU A 203 -10.67 -13.11 7.88
N MET A 204 -9.54 -12.43 7.64
CA MET A 204 -8.22 -12.99 7.95
C MET A 204 -7.98 -13.21 9.44
N MET A 205 -8.56 -12.38 10.31
CA MET A 205 -8.43 -12.51 11.77
C MET A 205 -9.50 -13.40 12.40
N ARG A 206 -10.55 -13.76 11.67
CA ARG A 206 -11.69 -14.49 12.20
C ARG A 206 -11.27 -15.87 12.67
N GLU A 207 -11.62 -16.20 13.91
CA GLU A 207 -11.36 -17.51 14.52
C GLU A 207 -12.66 -18.31 14.59
N GLU A 208 -12.57 -19.63 14.38
CA GLU A 208 -13.72 -20.52 14.57
C GLU A 208 -14.06 -20.70 16.06
N PRO A 209 -15.35 -20.90 16.41
CA PRO A 209 -15.75 -21.22 17.77
C PRO A 209 -15.13 -22.55 18.21
N GLY A 210 -14.28 -22.51 19.23
CA GLY A 210 -13.65 -23.71 19.81
C GLY A 210 -12.62 -23.36 20.87
N PRO A 211 -12.13 -24.34 21.66
CA PRO A 211 -11.09 -24.09 22.64
C PRO A 211 -9.75 -23.79 21.95
N LYS A 212 -9.25 -22.56 22.10
CA LYS A 212 -7.93 -22.08 21.63
C LYS A 212 -7.65 -22.33 20.13
N PRO A 213 -8.41 -21.73 19.21
CA PRO A 213 -8.18 -21.87 17.77
C PRO A 213 -6.79 -21.31 17.40
N LYS A 214 -5.95 -22.18 16.85
CA LYS A 214 -4.58 -21.82 16.41
C LYS A 214 -4.57 -21.13 15.05
N TRP A 215 -5.44 -21.55 14.14
CA TRP A 215 -5.54 -21.04 12.78
C TRP A 215 -6.78 -20.16 12.58
N PRO A 216 -6.68 -19.10 11.76
CA PRO A 216 -7.85 -18.39 11.27
C PRO A 216 -8.77 -19.30 10.47
N ALA A 217 -10.09 -19.03 10.53
CA ALA A 217 -11.11 -19.79 9.83
C ALA A 217 -10.87 -19.84 8.31
N LEU A 218 -10.53 -18.68 7.71
CA LEU A 218 -10.25 -18.55 6.29
C LEU A 218 -9.11 -19.49 5.82
N MET A 219 -8.05 -19.62 6.62
CA MET A 219 -6.86 -20.40 6.29
C MET A 219 -7.01 -21.90 6.57
N LYS A 220 -8.10 -22.33 7.22
CA LYS A 220 -8.44 -23.77 7.31
C LYS A 220 -9.15 -24.29 6.06
N ASN A 221 -9.75 -23.40 5.27
CA ASN A 221 -10.50 -23.77 4.08
C ASN A 221 -9.54 -24.17 2.94
N SER A 222 -9.65 -25.40 2.43
CA SER A 222 -8.83 -25.87 1.30
C SER A 222 -9.12 -25.12 -0.01
N LEU A 223 -10.34 -24.64 -0.20
CA LEU A 223 -10.72 -23.86 -1.38
C LEU A 223 -10.01 -22.50 -1.42
N PHE A 224 -9.80 -21.88 -0.25
CA PHE A 224 -9.00 -20.66 -0.13
C PHE A 224 -7.57 -20.89 -0.64
N TRP A 225 -6.96 -22.02 -0.27
CA TRP A 225 -5.59 -22.34 -0.72
C TRP A 225 -5.51 -22.62 -2.21
N ILE A 226 -6.51 -23.24 -2.82
CA ILE A 226 -6.59 -23.39 -4.29
C ILE A 226 -6.67 -22.00 -4.95
N GLY A 227 -7.55 -21.14 -4.44
CA GLY A 227 -7.73 -19.77 -4.92
C GLY A 227 -6.50 -18.88 -4.74
N PHE A 228 -5.68 -19.14 -3.70
CA PHE A 228 -4.40 -18.47 -3.48
C PHE A 228 -3.28 -19.03 -4.36
N ALA A 229 -3.20 -20.36 -4.49
CA ALA A 229 -2.12 -21.04 -5.19
C ALA A 229 -2.08 -20.72 -6.69
N ILE A 230 -3.25 -20.59 -7.34
CA ILE A 230 -3.33 -20.30 -8.77
C ILE A 230 -2.70 -18.92 -9.11
N PRO A 231 -3.15 -17.79 -8.53
CA PRO A 231 -2.49 -16.49 -8.71
C PRO A 231 -1.05 -16.49 -8.24
N ALA A 232 -0.75 -17.09 -7.08
CA ALA A 232 0.61 -17.10 -6.55
C ALA A 232 1.59 -17.79 -7.52
N PHE A 233 1.18 -18.92 -8.11
CA PHE A 233 1.96 -19.62 -9.12
C PHE A 233 2.13 -18.78 -10.39
N ILE A 234 1.03 -18.28 -10.97
CA ILE A 234 1.07 -17.52 -12.23
C ILE A 234 1.92 -16.25 -12.08
N LEU A 235 1.75 -15.51 -10.99
CA LEU A 235 2.50 -14.28 -10.74
C LEU A 235 3.97 -14.56 -10.45
N SER A 236 4.28 -15.61 -9.69
CA SER A 236 5.68 -16.00 -9.42
C SER A 236 6.37 -16.49 -10.69
N TRP A 237 5.67 -17.25 -11.53
CA TRP A 237 6.19 -17.70 -12.82
C TRP A 237 6.48 -16.53 -13.75
N ASN A 238 5.54 -15.60 -13.88
CA ASN A 238 5.73 -14.40 -14.69
C ASN A 238 6.86 -13.50 -14.16
N CYS A 239 7.02 -13.41 -12.84
CA CYS A 239 8.15 -12.73 -12.22
C CYS A 239 9.48 -13.40 -12.57
N LEU A 240 9.55 -14.73 -12.48
CA LEU A 240 10.74 -15.50 -12.83
C LEU A 240 11.09 -15.37 -14.32
N SER A 241 10.09 -15.40 -15.21
CA SER A 241 10.24 -15.16 -16.65
C SER A 241 10.82 -13.78 -16.97
N GLU A 242 10.64 -12.77 -16.11
CA GLU A 242 11.23 -11.44 -16.30
C GLU A 242 12.74 -11.47 -16.06
N PHE A 243 13.18 -12.19 -15.03
CA PHE A 243 14.60 -12.32 -14.69
C PHE A 243 15.33 -13.33 -15.59
N TYR A 244 14.62 -14.36 -16.06
CA TYR A 244 15.16 -15.44 -16.87
C TYR A 244 14.33 -15.59 -18.16
N PRO A 245 14.79 -14.98 -19.27
CA PRO A 245 14.09 -15.03 -20.57
C PRO A 245 13.87 -16.44 -21.14
N PHE A 246 14.47 -17.46 -20.54
CA PHE A 246 14.25 -18.87 -20.88
C PHE A 246 12.81 -19.32 -20.63
N PHE A 247 12.12 -18.75 -19.64
CA PHE A 247 10.74 -19.11 -19.32
C PHE A 247 9.75 -18.18 -20.04
N GLY A 248 8.85 -18.75 -20.84
CA GLY A 248 7.74 -17.99 -21.45
C GLY A 248 6.76 -17.46 -20.41
N LYS A 249 6.26 -16.23 -20.61
CA LYS A 249 5.26 -15.62 -19.73
C LYS A 249 3.88 -16.26 -19.94
N ILE A 250 3.18 -16.50 -18.84
CA ILE A 250 1.76 -16.87 -18.85
C ILE A 250 0.94 -15.61 -19.10
N ALA A 251 0.18 -15.59 -20.20
CA ALA A 251 -0.62 -14.44 -20.59
C ALA A 251 -1.73 -14.17 -19.57
N THR A 252 -1.65 -13.02 -18.91
CA THR A 252 -2.69 -12.47 -18.00
C THR A 252 -3.46 -11.32 -18.63
N THR A 253 -3.07 -10.91 -19.84
CA THR A 253 -3.73 -9.87 -20.64
C THR A 253 -4.04 -10.44 -22.02
N GLY A 254 -5.27 -10.26 -22.47
CA GLY A 254 -5.74 -10.55 -23.82
C GLY A 254 -6.28 -9.29 -24.49
N SER A 255 -6.50 -9.38 -25.79
CA SER A 255 -7.18 -8.33 -26.53
C SER A 255 -8.25 -8.96 -27.42
N ALA A 256 -9.49 -8.50 -27.30
CA ALA A 256 -10.56 -8.88 -28.21
C ALA A 256 -10.83 -7.72 -29.17
N GLN A 257 -10.80 -7.97 -30.48
CA GLN A 257 -11.26 -6.99 -31.46
C GLN A 257 -12.78 -7.08 -31.54
N ILE A 258 -13.46 -6.03 -31.05
CA ILE A 258 -14.92 -6.00 -31.01
C ILE A 258 -15.50 -5.21 -32.20
N LEU A 259 -14.71 -4.29 -32.78
CA LEU A 259 -15.14 -3.42 -33.87
C LEU A 259 -14.16 -3.48 -35.06
N PRO A 260 -14.67 -3.47 -36.30
CA PRO A 260 -13.83 -3.36 -37.49
C PRO A 260 -13.37 -1.90 -37.67
N ALA A 261 -12.37 -1.48 -36.89
CA ALA A 261 -11.59 -0.23 -37.08
C ALA A 261 -10.45 -0.08 -36.03
N GLY A 262 -9.75 -1.15 -35.66
CA GLY A 262 -8.53 -1.05 -34.85
C GLY A 262 -8.72 -0.75 -33.35
N HIS A 263 -9.95 -0.59 -32.87
CA HIS A 263 -10.23 -0.50 -31.44
C HIS A 263 -10.27 -1.91 -30.81
N SER A 264 -9.17 -2.30 -30.16
CA SER A 264 -9.10 -3.54 -29.39
C SER A 264 -9.53 -3.28 -27.95
N LEU A 265 -10.42 -4.13 -27.43
CA LEU A 265 -10.74 -4.16 -26.02
C LEU A 265 -9.64 -4.96 -25.30
N SER A 266 -8.86 -4.28 -24.45
CA SER A 266 -7.88 -4.95 -23.61
C SER A 266 -8.59 -5.62 -22.43
N ILE A 267 -8.48 -6.94 -22.35
CA ILE A 267 -8.98 -7.75 -21.23
C ILE A 267 -7.78 -8.04 -20.34
N ARG A 268 -7.77 -7.54 -19.10
CA ARG A 268 -6.72 -7.83 -18.14
C ARG A 268 -7.28 -8.61 -16.96
N LEU A 269 -6.75 -9.81 -16.73
CA LEU A 269 -7.08 -10.59 -15.54
C LEU A 269 -6.34 -10.02 -14.34
N TYR A 270 -7.09 -9.46 -13.40
CA TYR A 270 -6.57 -8.91 -12.16
C TYR A 270 -6.95 -9.81 -10.99
N PHE A 271 -6.12 -10.82 -10.70
CA PHE A 271 -6.35 -11.78 -9.62
C PHE A 271 -6.69 -11.15 -8.25
N PRO A 272 -6.07 -10.02 -7.84
CA PRO A 272 -6.44 -9.35 -6.59
C PRO A 272 -7.90 -8.89 -6.54
N ILE A 273 -8.45 -8.43 -7.67
CA ILE A 273 -9.85 -8.00 -7.76
C ILE A 273 -10.76 -9.23 -7.65
N ILE A 274 -10.38 -10.35 -8.26
CA ILE A 274 -11.14 -11.61 -8.15
C ILE A 274 -11.17 -12.09 -6.69
N GLY A 275 -10.02 -12.08 -5.99
CA GLY A 275 -9.95 -12.45 -4.58
C GLY A 275 -10.72 -11.49 -3.67
N TYR A 276 -10.67 -10.19 -3.96
CA TYR A 276 -11.48 -9.19 -3.26
C TYR A 276 -12.98 -9.41 -3.51
N ALA A 277 -13.39 -9.66 -4.75
CA ALA A 277 -14.78 -9.92 -5.11
C ALA A 277 -15.39 -11.13 -4.39
N TYR A 278 -14.56 -12.14 -4.05
CA TYR A 278 -14.99 -13.28 -3.24
C TYR A 278 -15.28 -12.91 -1.76
N LEU A 279 -14.56 -11.92 -1.23
CA LEU A 279 -14.64 -11.53 0.18
C LEU A 279 -15.69 -10.44 0.46
N ILE A 280 -16.16 -9.73 -0.58
CA ILE A 280 -17.20 -8.71 -0.43
C ILE A 280 -18.60 -9.31 -0.44
N ASN A 281 -19.53 -8.66 0.25
CA ASN A 281 -20.94 -9.04 0.22
C ASN A 281 -21.52 -8.85 -1.21
N LEU A 282 -22.30 -9.84 -1.67
CA LEU A 282 -23.00 -9.86 -2.96
C LEU A 282 -23.88 -8.63 -3.19
N ASP A 283 -24.42 -8.03 -2.12
CA ASP A 283 -25.24 -6.82 -2.19
C ASP A 283 -24.47 -5.59 -2.76
N VAL A 284 -23.14 -5.60 -2.70
CA VAL A 284 -22.26 -4.51 -3.16
C VAL A 284 -21.58 -4.83 -4.50
N SER A 285 -21.52 -6.11 -4.89
CA SER A 285 -20.83 -6.52 -6.14
C SER A 285 -21.68 -6.38 -7.40
N LEU A 286 -23.01 -6.24 -7.25
CA LEU A 286 -23.98 -6.14 -8.35
C LEU A 286 -24.82 -4.85 -8.34
N SER A 287 -24.49 -3.87 -7.49
CA SER A 287 -25.15 -2.56 -7.42
C SER A 287 -24.55 -1.55 -8.40
#